data_AF-A0AAV3RPZ9-F1
#
_entry.id   AF-A0AAV3RPZ9-F1
#
_cell.length_a   1.000
_cell.length_b   1.000
_cell.length_c   1.000
_cell.angle_alpha   90.00
_cell.angle_beta   90.00
_cell.angle_gamma   90.00
#
_symmetry.space_group_name_H-M   'P 1'
#
loop_
_entity.id
_entity.type
_entity.pdbx_description
1 polymer ?
#
loop_
_entity_poly.entity_id
_entity_poly.type
_entity_poly.pdbx_seq_one_letter_code
_entity_poly.pdbx_strand_id
1 'polypeptide(L)'
;MLDHLYLKRLSRPIEELGVRPPSVDIREWSELDKGCLSYIHDYIDVGVIHHVESSTTAYGCWTKLQGLYERNTAGHKVGLVRQLGKLRYVNGEFLKEHINQIEHIFY
;
A
#
# COMPACT_ATOMS: atom_id res chain seq x y z
N MET A 1 18.71 6.31 -1.39
CA MET A 1 17.93 6.28 -2.64
C MET A 1 16.85 7.33 -2.48
N LEU A 2 16.84 8.39 -3.31
CA LEU A 2 15.79 9.41 -3.25
C LEU A 2 14.50 8.81 -3.83
N ASP A 3 13.39 9.04 -3.18
CA ASP A 3 12.08 8.59 -3.66
C ASP A 3 11.67 9.36 -4.91
N HIS A 4 10.81 8.73 -5.71
CA HIS A 4 10.49 9.23 -7.04
C HIS A 4 9.69 10.56 -7.00
N LEU A 5 8.87 10.76 -5.97
CA LEU A 5 8.11 11.99 -5.77
C LEU A 5 9.02 13.16 -5.42
N TYR A 6 10.03 12.94 -4.57
CA TYR A 6 11.04 13.96 -4.27
C TYR A 6 11.82 14.38 -5.51
N LEU A 7 12.23 13.44 -6.37
CA LEU A 7 12.90 13.75 -7.63
C LEU A 7 12.03 14.60 -8.57
N LYS A 8 10.71 14.43 -8.51
CA LYS A 8 9.73 15.21 -9.26
C LYS A 8 9.29 16.50 -8.58
N ARG A 9 9.79 16.79 -7.36
CA ARG A 9 9.37 17.91 -6.52
C ARG A 9 7.88 17.87 -6.15
N LEU A 10 7.31 16.67 -6.02
CA LEU A 10 5.90 16.43 -5.70
C LEU A 10 5.70 15.82 -4.31
N SER A 11 6.75 15.68 -3.49
CA SER A 11 6.66 15.01 -2.18
C SER A 11 5.98 15.85 -1.09
N ARG A 12 6.07 17.18 -1.18
CA ARG A 12 5.63 18.12 -0.12
C ARG A 12 4.18 17.93 0.35
N PRO A 13 3.17 17.70 -0.54
CA PRO A 13 1.81 17.46 -0.08
C PRO A 13 1.67 16.28 0.88
N ILE A 14 2.53 15.25 0.74
CA ILE A 14 2.55 14.09 1.63
C ILE A 14 3.36 14.39 2.90
N GLU A 15 4.53 15.02 2.75
CA GLU A 15 5.43 15.37 3.87
C GLU A 15 4.76 16.31 4.88
N GLU A 16 3.99 17.28 4.38
CA GLU A 16 3.26 18.25 5.19
C GLU A 16 1.88 17.73 5.63
N LEU A 17 1.61 16.43 5.46
CA LEU A 17 0.36 15.77 5.86
C LEU A 17 -0.90 16.40 5.25
N GLY A 18 -0.78 16.90 4.01
CA GLY A 18 -1.86 17.62 3.31
C GLY A 18 -2.14 19.03 3.85
N VAL A 19 -1.35 19.53 4.79
CA VAL A 19 -1.52 20.86 5.38
C VAL A 19 -0.66 21.86 4.63
N ARG A 20 -1.29 22.87 4.03
CA ARG A 20 -0.58 23.96 3.36
C ARG A 20 0.22 24.78 4.38
N PRO A 21 1.54 24.98 4.20
CA PRO A 21 2.31 25.90 5.01
C PRO A 21 1.85 27.36 4.82
N PRO A 22 1.85 28.21 5.86
CA PRO A 22 1.39 29.60 5.76
C PRO A 22 2.14 30.44 4.72
N SER A 23 3.40 30.08 4.45
CA SER A 23 4.30 30.77 3.51
C SER A 23 4.05 30.45 2.03
N VAL A 24 3.28 29.41 1.72
CA VAL A 24 3.02 28.96 0.34
C VAL A 24 1.70 29.53 -0.13
N ASP A 25 1.63 30.04 -1.37
CA ASP A 25 0.36 30.55 -1.90
C ASP A 25 -0.70 29.45 -2.02
N ILE A 26 -1.98 29.80 -1.89
CA ILE A 26 -3.06 28.81 -1.94
C ILE A 26 -3.20 28.16 -3.32
N ARG A 27 -2.93 28.89 -4.40
CA ARG A 27 -2.98 28.36 -5.77
C ARG A 27 -1.78 27.47 -6.04
N GLU A 28 -0.59 27.93 -5.65
CA GLU A 28 0.64 27.13 -5.73
C GLU A 28 0.47 25.80 -5.00
N TRP A 29 -0.07 25.83 -3.78
CA TRP A 29 -0.36 24.63 -3.02
C TRP A 29 -1.37 23.72 -3.72
N SER A 30 -2.46 24.28 -4.24
CA SER A 30 -3.47 23.48 -4.95
C SER A 30 -2.91 22.82 -6.21
N GLU A 31 -2.04 23.50 -6.95
CA GLU A 31 -1.38 22.93 -8.12
C GLU A 31 -0.43 21.80 -7.74
N LEU A 32 0.33 21.99 -6.65
CA LEU A 32 1.25 20.98 -6.13
C LEU A 32 0.52 19.73 -5.63
N ASP A 33 -0.56 19.92 -4.85
CA ASP A 33 -1.38 18.81 -4.32
C ASP A 33 -2.06 18.03 -5.46
N LYS A 34 -2.63 18.72 -6.45
CA LYS A 34 -3.21 18.07 -7.63
C LYS A 34 -2.17 17.37 -8.49
N GLY A 35 -1.01 18.00 -8.68
CA GLY A 35 0.10 17.41 -9.43
C GLY A 35 0.60 16.12 -8.77
N CYS A 36 0.75 16.12 -7.45
CA CYS A 36 1.10 14.93 -6.69
C CYS A 36 0.00 13.86 -6.77
N LEU A 37 -1.27 14.24 -6.65
CA LEU A 37 -2.39 13.30 -6.76
C LEU A 37 -2.45 12.62 -8.13
N SER A 38 -2.36 13.39 -9.22
CA SER A 38 -2.32 12.83 -10.58
C SER A 38 -1.13 11.89 -10.76
N TYR A 39 0.04 12.28 -10.24
CA TYR A 39 1.23 11.43 -10.29
C TYR A 39 1.03 10.11 -9.55
N ILE A 40 0.39 10.14 -8.38
CA ILE A 40 0.05 8.92 -7.64
C ILE A 40 -0.88 8.04 -8.48
N HIS A 41 -1.91 8.61 -9.11
CA HIS A 41 -2.82 7.83 -9.99
C HIS A 41 -2.13 7.19 -11.19
N ASP A 42 -1.15 7.87 -11.80
CA ASP A 42 -0.40 7.33 -12.95
C ASP A 42 0.43 6.08 -12.59
N TYR A 43 0.77 5.89 -11.32
CA TYR A 43 1.58 4.76 -10.83
C TYR A 43 0.78 3.66 -10.15
N ILE A 44 -0.54 3.84 -10.00
CA ILE A 44 -1.42 2.87 -9.35
C ILE A 44 -2.09 1.97 -10.39
N ASP A 45 -2.13 0.68 -10.10
CA ASP A 45 -2.86 -0.29 -10.92
C ASP A 45 -4.38 -0.03 -10.89
N VAL A 46 -5.05 -0.30 -12.01
CA VAL A 46 -6.51 -0.12 -12.16
C VAL A 46 -7.30 -0.87 -11.07
N GLY A 47 -6.82 -2.04 -10.61
CA GLY A 47 -7.45 -2.79 -9.53
C GLY A 47 -7.39 -2.12 -8.15
N VAL A 48 -6.49 -1.15 -7.97
CA VAL A 48 -6.30 -0.40 -6.72
C VAL A 48 -6.98 0.97 -6.77
N ILE A 49 -7.18 1.53 -7.97
CA ILE A 49 -7.68 2.90 -8.15
C ILE A 49 -9.05 3.13 -7.48
N HIS A 50 -9.95 2.14 -7.54
CA HIS A 50 -11.29 2.23 -6.93
C HIS A 50 -11.27 2.38 -5.41
N HIS A 51 -10.18 2.00 -4.74
CA HIS A 51 -10.02 2.20 -3.29
C HIS A 51 -9.67 3.65 -2.93
N VAL A 52 -9.12 4.42 -3.89
CA VAL A 52 -8.61 5.77 -3.65
C VAL A 52 -9.29 6.86 -4.45
N GLU A 53 -10.14 6.51 -5.43
CA GLU A 53 -10.86 7.41 -6.35
C GLU A 53 -11.65 8.53 -5.64
N SER A 54 -12.14 8.29 -4.42
CA SER A 54 -12.83 9.30 -3.59
C SER A 54 -11.90 10.34 -2.94
N SER A 55 -10.59 10.25 -3.13
CA SER A 55 -9.62 11.15 -2.50
C SER A 55 -9.39 12.37 -3.38
N THR A 56 -9.57 13.56 -2.80
CA THR A 56 -9.40 14.84 -3.50
C THR A 56 -8.02 15.47 -3.29
N THR A 57 -7.21 14.92 -2.38
CA THR A 57 -5.87 15.40 -2.03
C THR A 57 -4.85 14.27 -2.14
N ALA A 58 -3.59 14.62 -2.41
CA ALA A 58 -2.51 13.64 -2.53
C ALA A 58 -2.30 12.88 -1.21
N TYR A 59 -2.31 13.60 -0.07
CA TYR A 59 -2.16 12.99 1.24
C TYR A 59 -3.31 12.04 1.61
N GLY A 60 -4.55 12.40 1.26
CA GLY A 60 -5.71 11.54 1.47
C GLY A 60 -5.62 10.24 0.66
N CYS A 61 -5.17 10.36 -0.59
CA CYS A 61 -4.90 9.20 -1.46
C CYS A 61 -3.80 8.31 -0.86
N TRP A 62 -2.66 8.91 -0.50
CA TRP A 62 -1.52 8.22 0.11
C TRP A 62 -1.91 7.45 1.38
N THR A 63 -2.67 8.06 2.28
CA THR A 63 -3.11 7.44 3.54
C THR A 63 -4.00 6.22 3.29
N LYS A 64 -4.90 6.28 2.30
CA LYS A 64 -5.73 5.13 1.92
C LYS A 64 -4.89 4.00 1.34
N LEU A 65 -3.88 4.30 0.52
CA LEU A 65 -2.96 3.30 -0.01
C LEU A 65 -2.18 2.62 1.12
N GLN A 66 -1.63 3.40 2.07
CA GLN A 66 -0.94 2.84 3.24
C GLN A 66 -1.85 1.88 3.98
N GLY A 67 -3.06 2.31 4.34
CA GLY A 67 -4.02 1.44 5.04
C GLY A 67 -4.42 0.20 4.25
N LEU A 68 -4.58 0.31 2.92
CA LEU A 68 -4.88 -0.82 2.05
C LEU A 68 -3.77 -1.87 2.08
N TYR A 69 -2.51 -1.45 1.89
CA TYR A 69 -1.37 -2.36 1.85
C TYR A 69 -0.98 -2.90 3.22
N GLU A 70 -1.13 -2.11 4.29
CA GLU A 70 -0.98 -2.59 5.67
C GLU A 70 -1.99 -3.68 6.00
N ARG A 71 -3.28 -3.44 5.69
CA ARG A 71 -4.35 -4.42 5.88
C ARG A 71 -4.11 -5.69 5.07
N ASN A 72 -3.71 -5.54 3.80
CA ASN A 72 -3.47 -6.70 2.95
C ASN A 72 -2.30 -7.53 3.48
N THR A 73 -1.25 -6.88 3.98
CA THR A 73 -0.10 -7.54 4.62
C THR A 73 -0.50 -8.24 5.93
N ALA A 74 -1.28 -7.59 6.78
CA ALA A 74 -1.78 -8.18 8.02
C ALA A 74 -2.68 -9.40 7.74
N GLY A 75 -3.58 -9.28 6.76
CA GLY A 75 -4.44 -10.37 6.30
C GLY A 75 -3.64 -11.55 5.76
N HIS A 76 -2.61 -11.29 4.94
CA HIS A 76 -1.72 -12.32 4.44
C HIS A 76 -1.00 -13.06 5.58
N LYS A 77 -0.45 -12.32 6.56
CA LYS A 77 0.20 -12.91 7.74
C LYS A 77 -0.76 -13.78 8.55
N VAL A 78 -1.98 -13.33 8.80
CA VAL A 78 -3.00 -14.13 9.51
C VAL A 78 -3.40 -15.36 8.71
N GLY A 79 -3.53 -15.23 7.38
CA GLY A 79 -3.78 -16.33 6.46
C GLY A 79 -2.69 -17.41 6.56
N LEU A 80 -1.43 -16.99 6.50
CA LEU A 80 -0.26 -17.86 6.68
C LEU A 80 -0.26 -18.55 8.05
N VAL A 81 -0.50 -17.81 9.14
CA VAL A 81 -0.61 -18.40 10.49
C VAL A 81 -1.73 -19.45 10.57
N ARG A 82 -2.87 -19.19 9.93
CA ARG A 82 -3.98 -20.16 9.87
C ARG A 82 -3.63 -21.39 9.04
N GLN A 83 -2.94 -21.24 7.91
CA GLN A 83 -2.46 -22.35 7.09
C GLN A 83 -1.42 -23.19 7.85
N LEU A 84 -0.44 -22.54 8.48
CA LEU A 84 0.55 -23.21 9.34
C LEU A 84 -0.10 -23.91 10.54
N GLY A 85 -1.14 -23.34 11.13
CA GLY A 85 -1.91 -23.99 12.19
C GLY A 85 -2.66 -25.24 11.72
N LYS A 86 -3.14 -25.27 10.46
CA LYS A 86 -3.74 -26.46 9.83
C LYS A 86 -2.71 -27.51 9.47
N LEU A 87 -1.47 -27.11 9.18
CA LEU A 87 -0.32 -27.99 8.95
C LEU A 87 0.24 -28.62 10.25
N ARG A 88 -0.48 -28.61 11.37
CA ARG A 88 -0.02 -29.38 12.53
C ARG A 88 -0.14 -30.88 12.21
N TYR A 89 1.01 -31.53 12.01
CA TYR A 89 1.16 -32.95 11.71
C TYR A 89 0.24 -33.81 12.57
N VAL A 90 -0.72 -34.49 11.93
CA VAL A 90 -1.49 -35.56 12.55
C VAL A 90 -0.65 -36.82 12.41
N ASN A 91 -0.27 -37.45 13.52
CA ASN A 91 0.53 -38.68 13.52
C ASN A 91 -0.17 -39.74 12.62
N GLY A 92 0.39 -39.99 11.44
CA GLY A 92 -0.18 -40.91 10.43
C GLY A 92 -0.17 -40.41 8.98
N GLU A 93 0.04 -39.11 8.70
CA GLU A 93 0.16 -38.61 7.32
C GLU A 93 1.57 -38.79 6.73
N PHE A 94 1.64 -39.07 5.42
CA PHE A 94 2.91 -39.22 4.70
C PHE A 94 3.65 -37.88 4.69
N LEU A 95 4.88 -37.87 5.22
CA LEU A 95 5.77 -36.71 5.28
C LEU A 95 5.89 -35.94 3.95
N LYS A 96 5.79 -36.66 2.82
CA LYS A 96 5.92 -36.11 1.46
C LYS A 96 4.73 -35.22 1.07
N GLU A 97 3.52 -35.57 1.46
CA GLU A 97 2.32 -34.75 1.22
C GLU A 97 2.34 -33.49 2.09
N HIS A 98 2.88 -33.63 3.30
CA HIS A 98 3.09 -32.51 4.21
C HIS A 98 4.10 -31.47 3.68
N ILE A 99 5.22 -31.94 3.11
CA ILE A 99 6.24 -31.07 2.50
C ILE A 99 5.68 -30.33 1.27
N ASN A 100 4.94 -31.02 0.39
CA ASN A 100 4.32 -30.38 -0.77
C ASN A 100 3.29 -29.30 -0.37
N GLN A 101 2.52 -29.53 0.70
CA GLN A 101 1.57 -28.52 1.20
C GLN A 101 2.29 -27.29 1.76
N ILE A 102 3.46 -27.47 2.39
CA ILE A 102 4.30 -26.36 2.87
C ILE A 102 4.86 -25.58 1.67
N GLU A 103 5.40 -26.25 0.65
CA GLU A 103 5.95 -25.59 -0.53
C GLU A 103 4.91 -24.72 -1.27
N HIS A 104 3.67 -25.20 -1.41
CA HIS A 104 2.56 -24.46 -2.03
C HIS A 104 2.04 -23.26 -1.20
N ILE A 105 2.45 -23.11 0.06
CA ILE A 105 2.08 -21.95 0.89
C ILE A 105 3.08 -20.81 0.73
N PHE A 106 4.33 -21.13 0.39
CA PHE A 106 5.42 -20.15 0.29
C PHE A 106 5.80 -19.80 -1.16
N TYR A 107 5.30 -20.54 -2.15
CA TYR A 107 5.46 -20.31 -3.60
C TYR A 107 4.10 -20.31 -4.30
#